data_AF-A0A7Z9KJX7-F1
#
_entry.id   AF-A0A7Z9KJX7-F1
#
_cell.length_a   1.000
_cell.length_b   1.000
_cell.length_c   1.000
_cell.angle_alpha   90.00
_cell.angle_beta   90.00
_cell.angle_gamma   90.00
#
_symmetry.space_group_name_H-M   'P 1'
#
loop_
_entity.id
_entity.type
_entity.pdbx_description
1 polymer ?
#
loop_
_entity_poly.entity_id
_entity_poly.type
_entity_poly.pdbx_seq_one_letter_code
_entity_poly.pdbx_strand_id
1 'polypeptide(L)'
;MSSIAQVLRLLGDETRLRILILVSHTALNVSELTTILGMAQSGISRHLSHLRKMKLLQERKEGIWTFYQLAQKESLDSELHLLWSYLQEQLASMKDPNNDRVRLHEVLRQREISGGGLNERLLEPGQSWFAWSCLLGKLLGHNGERKSGFDSGSSELEIIDLGCGDGTLTVEMAKFAKKVIGVDYNPEILASARQRIDRLGLKNVSLIAENVSQLSIPDESLDVVFFSQSLHHLEDPQSGFIEASRILRPGGQVLVMELATHSEEWVLEKLGHKWLGFEKETLLNFMQTAGFSNHQSEILPLRREELFQIILAAGSKS
;
A
#
# COMPACT_ATOMS: atom_id res chain seq x y z
N MET A 1 26.18 -19.28 38.80
CA MET A 1 24.73 -19.32 39.15
C MET A 1 23.96 -18.08 38.65
N SER A 2 24.61 -17.05 38.10
CA SER A 2 24.02 -15.71 37.89
C SER A 2 23.33 -15.49 36.53
N SER A 3 23.83 -16.02 35.42
CA SER A 3 23.28 -15.76 34.06
C SER A 3 22.16 -16.73 33.65
N ILE A 4 22.35 -18.04 33.86
CA ILE A 4 21.35 -19.09 33.55
C ILE A 4 20.04 -18.86 34.30
N ALA A 5 20.11 -18.57 35.60
CA ALA A 5 18.92 -18.32 36.42
C ALA A 5 18.14 -17.07 35.95
N GLN A 6 18.85 -16.04 35.48
CA GLN A 6 18.24 -14.85 34.91
C GLN A 6 17.57 -15.16 33.57
N VAL A 7 18.21 -15.93 32.69
CA VAL A 7 17.62 -16.38 31.42
C VAL A 7 16.38 -17.25 31.68
N LEU A 8 16.44 -18.24 32.57
CA LEU A 8 15.28 -19.09 32.87
C LEU A 8 14.12 -18.27 33.47
N ARG A 9 14.40 -17.33 34.38
CA ARG A 9 13.38 -16.41 34.91
C ARG A 9 12.81 -15.49 33.82
N LEU A 10 13.65 -15.06 32.89
CA LEU A 10 13.26 -14.24 31.76
C LEU A 10 12.34 -15.01 30.80
N LEU A 11 12.64 -16.29 30.55
CA LEU A 11 11.90 -17.16 29.65
C LEU A 11 10.65 -17.79 30.31
N GLY A 12 10.41 -17.58 31.60
CA GLY A 12 9.17 -18.02 32.27
C GLY A 12 7.91 -17.24 31.86
N ASP A 13 8.02 -16.34 30.88
CA ASP A 13 6.97 -15.49 30.37
C ASP A 13 6.55 -15.95 28.99
N GLU A 14 5.27 -16.27 28.86
CA GLU A 14 4.71 -16.86 27.65
C GLU A 14 4.93 -15.99 26.42
N THR A 15 4.75 -14.67 26.53
CA THR A 15 4.94 -13.74 25.41
C THR A 15 6.38 -13.74 24.92
N ARG A 16 7.37 -13.77 25.83
CA ARG A 16 8.78 -13.84 25.44
C ARG A 16 9.13 -15.15 24.72
N LEU A 17 8.56 -16.27 25.16
CA LEU A 17 8.71 -17.54 24.46
C LEU A 17 8.06 -17.49 23.07
N ARG A 18 6.84 -16.95 22.96
CA ARG A 18 6.15 -16.76 21.67
C ARG A 18 6.98 -15.91 20.71
N ILE A 19 7.56 -14.80 21.18
CA ILE A 19 8.47 -13.97 20.37
C ILE A 19 9.67 -14.79 19.87
N LEU A 20 10.33 -15.56 20.74
CA LEU A 20 11.48 -16.38 20.36
C LEU A 20 11.11 -17.49 19.36
N ILE A 21 9.92 -18.09 19.48
CA ILE A 21 9.39 -19.04 18.49
C ILE A 21 9.19 -18.35 17.14
N LEU A 22 8.63 -17.14 17.10
CA LEU A 22 8.39 -16.43 15.85
C LEU A 22 9.71 -16.03 15.16
N VAL A 23 10.65 -15.44 15.91
CA VAL A 23 11.93 -14.99 15.34
C VAL A 23 12.92 -16.14 15.05
N SER A 24 12.61 -17.38 15.47
CA SER A 24 13.39 -18.56 15.07
C SER A 24 13.13 -18.98 13.63
N HIS A 25 11.98 -18.61 13.07
CA HIS A 25 11.59 -18.95 11.72
C HIS A 25 12.08 -17.90 10.70
N THR A 26 12.05 -16.61 11.08
CA THR A 26 12.43 -15.49 10.20
C THR A 26 12.68 -14.22 11.02
N ALA A 27 13.38 -13.25 10.43
CA ALA A 27 13.61 -11.96 11.08
C ALA A 27 12.34 -11.08 11.02
N LEU A 28 11.91 -10.55 12.17
CA LEU A 28 10.66 -9.80 12.31
C LEU A 28 10.88 -8.44 12.99
N ASN A 29 10.13 -7.42 12.58
CA ASN A 29 10.13 -6.10 13.22
C ASN A 29 9.03 -5.98 14.28
N VAL A 30 9.03 -4.86 15.03
CA VAL A 30 8.10 -4.63 16.14
C VAL A 30 6.64 -4.58 15.68
N SER A 31 6.36 -4.01 14.51
CA SER A 31 5.00 -3.91 13.96
C SER A 31 4.47 -5.29 13.58
N GLU A 32 5.27 -6.09 12.89
CA GLU A 32 4.92 -7.47 12.53
C GLU A 32 4.61 -8.32 13.78
N LEU A 33 5.45 -8.23 14.81
CA LEU A 33 5.23 -8.93 16.09
C LEU A 33 3.97 -8.44 16.82
N THR A 34 3.67 -7.14 16.75
CA THR A 34 2.45 -6.53 17.31
C THR A 34 1.20 -7.14 16.65
N THR A 35 1.21 -7.23 15.33
CA THR A 35 0.11 -7.83 14.54
C THR A 35 -0.06 -9.32 14.84
N ILE A 36 1.04 -10.08 14.87
CA ILE A 36 0.98 -11.53 15.10
C ILE A 36 0.51 -11.85 16.53
N LEU A 37 1.02 -11.14 17.53
CA LEU A 37 0.74 -11.44 18.94
C LEU A 37 -0.53 -10.77 19.46
N GLY A 38 -1.09 -9.80 18.73
CA GLY A 38 -2.29 -9.06 19.13
C GLY A 38 -2.06 -8.16 20.35
N MET A 39 -0.84 -7.65 20.52
CA MET A 39 -0.43 -6.87 21.69
C MET A 39 -0.04 -5.45 21.29
N ALA A 40 -0.14 -4.49 22.21
CA ALA A 40 0.32 -3.13 21.96
C ALA A 40 1.85 -3.06 21.69
N GLN A 41 2.25 -2.17 20.77
CA GLN A 41 3.63 -1.99 20.33
C GLN A 41 4.60 -1.64 21.48
N SER A 42 4.12 -0.88 22.47
CA SER A 42 4.89 -0.54 23.68
C SER A 42 5.20 -1.79 24.53
N GLY A 43 4.26 -2.73 24.60
CA GLY A 43 4.43 -4.03 25.25
C GLY A 43 5.48 -4.88 24.55
N ILE A 44 5.36 -5.03 23.23
CA ILE A 44 6.32 -5.80 22.41
C ILE A 44 7.73 -5.23 22.52
N SER A 45 7.89 -3.91 22.37
CA SER A 45 9.18 -3.23 22.52
C SER A 45 9.83 -3.49 23.88
N ARG A 46 9.04 -3.54 24.96
CA ARG A 46 9.53 -3.85 26.30
C ARG A 46 10.07 -5.29 26.39
N HIS A 47 9.33 -6.26 25.85
CA HIS A 47 9.77 -7.65 25.83
C HIS A 47 11.05 -7.86 25.01
N LEU A 48 11.12 -7.25 23.81
CA LEU A 48 12.31 -7.27 22.96
C LEU A 48 13.53 -6.66 23.66
N SER A 49 13.36 -5.53 24.34
CA SER A 49 14.43 -4.90 25.12
C SER A 49 14.97 -5.83 26.21
N HIS A 50 14.10 -6.56 26.91
CA HIS A 50 14.54 -7.52 27.92
C HIS A 50 15.29 -8.72 27.32
N LEU A 51 14.82 -9.26 26.18
CA LEU A 51 15.49 -10.36 25.47
C LEU A 51 16.86 -9.93 24.93
N ARG A 52 16.96 -8.70 24.40
CA ARG A 52 18.21 -8.11 23.89
C ARG A 52 19.22 -7.84 25.00
N LYS A 53 18.78 -7.37 26.18
CA LYS A 53 19.68 -7.18 27.35
C LYS A 53 20.39 -8.48 27.74
N MET A 54 19.73 -9.63 27.57
CA MET A 54 20.29 -10.95 27.80
C MET A 54 21.00 -11.55 26.57
N LYS A 55 21.21 -10.76 25.51
CA LYS A 55 21.85 -11.14 24.25
C LYS A 55 21.20 -12.35 23.56
N LEU A 56 19.91 -12.60 23.79
CA LEU A 56 19.17 -13.70 23.16
C LEU A 56 18.69 -13.36 21.75
N LEU A 57 18.71 -12.06 21.40
CA LEU A 57 18.33 -11.54 20.10
C LEU A 57 19.48 -10.72 19.50
N GLN A 58 19.61 -10.80 18.18
CA GLN A 58 20.37 -9.87 17.37
C GLN A 58 19.41 -8.95 16.62
N GLU A 59 19.84 -7.72 16.38
CA GLU A 59 19.09 -6.75 15.61
C GLU A 59 19.82 -6.41 14.31
N ARG A 60 19.08 -6.34 13.21
CA ARG A 60 19.55 -5.89 11.91
C ARG A 60 18.70 -4.71 11.48
N LYS A 61 19.34 -3.61 11.09
CA LYS A 61 18.64 -2.47 10.50
C LYS A 61 18.50 -2.66 9.00
N GLU A 62 17.28 -2.52 8.51
CA GLU A 62 16.98 -2.47 7.07
C GLU A 62 16.07 -1.28 6.83
N GLY A 63 16.65 -0.21 6.27
CA GLY A 63 15.97 1.08 6.12
C GLY A 63 15.58 1.69 7.47
N ILE A 64 14.28 1.96 7.66
CA ILE A 64 13.72 2.52 8.90
C ILE A 64 13.40 1.45 9.94
N TRP A 65 13.40 0.18 9.55
CA TRP A 65 12.96 -0.92 10.40
C TRP A 65 14.15 -1.60 11.08
N THR A 66 13.90 -2.00 12.32
CA THR A 66 14.83 -2.86 13.07
C THR A 66 14.20 -4.25 13.14
N PHE A 67 14.82 -5.20 12.45
CA PHE A 67 14.44 -6.60 12.47
C PHE A 67 15.20 -7.35 13.55
N TYR A 68 14.50 -8.23 14.24
CA TYR A 68 15.02 -9.06 15.31
C TYR A 68 15.08 -10.51 14.87
N GLN A 69 16.21 -11.16 15.16
CA GLN A 69 16.44 -12.57 14.92
C GLN A 69 17.07 -13.22 16.16
N LEU A 70 17.04 -14.55 16.24
CA LEU A 70 17.75 -15.26 17.30
C LEU A 70 19.25 -14.96 17.27
N ALA A 71 19.84 -14.82 18.45
CA ALA A 71 21.28 -14.67 18.57
C ALA A 71 22.03 -15.94 18.17
N GLN A 72 23.16 -15.75 17.48
CA GLN A 72 24.13 -16.81 17.22
C GLN A 72 24.77 -17.26 18.53
N LYS A 73 25.06 -18.56 18.65
CA LYS A 73 25.62 -19.18 19.85
C LYS A 73 26.89 -18.47 20.32
N GLU A 74 27.73 -18.05 19.38
CA GLU A 74 29.02 -17.42 19.59
C GLU A 74 28.91 -16.04 20.25
N SER A 75 27.73 -15.39 20.16
CA SER A 75 27.48 -14.07 20.75
C SER A 75 27.03 -14.12 22.23
N LEU A 76 26.78 -15.33 22.75
CA LEU A 76 26.38 -15.57 24.13
C LEU A 76 27.58 -15.93 25.01
N ASP A 77 27.41 -15.76 26.32
CA ASP A 77 28.38 -16.21 27.30
C ASP A 77 28.53 -17.75 27.22
N SER A 78 29.75 -18.27 27.38
CA SER A 78 30.07 -19.69 27.21
C SER A 78 29.22 -20.63 28.07
N GLU A 79 28.82 -20.18 29.26
CA GLU A 79 27.94 -20.93 30.17
C GLU A 79 26.53 -21.14 29.61
N LEU A 80 26.06 -20.27 28.70
CA LEU A 80 24.72 -20.35 28.10
C LEU A 80 24.69 -21.15 26.81
N HIS A 81 25.86 -21.47 26.22
CA HIS A 81 25.96 -22.09 24.90
C HIS A 81 25.19 -23.41 24.79
N LEU A 82 25.29 -24.28 25.80
CA LEU A 82 24.62 -25.59 25.80
C LEU A 82 23.10 -25.44 25.97
N LEU A 83 22.67 -24.60 26.92
CA LEU A 83 21.26 -24.30 27.14
C LEU A 83 20.62 -23.65 25.91
N TRP A 84 21.32 -22.71 25.28
CA TRP A 84 20.83 -22.01 24.10
C TRP A 84 20.71 -22.94 22.89
N SER A 85 21.70 -23.81 22.66
CA SER A 85 21.65 -24.79 21.57
C SER A 85 20.42 -25.71 21.72
N TYR A 86 20.17 -26.20 22.93
CA TYR A 86 18.98 -27.00 23.23
C TYR A 86 17.68 -26.20 23.03
N LEU A 87 17.61 -24.97 23.55
CA LEU A 87 16.43 -24.13 23.40
C LEU A 87 16.11 -23.82 21.94
N GLN A 88 17.11 -23.52 21.10
CA GLN A 88 16.89 -23.25 19.67
C GLN A 88 16.26 -24.45 18.95
N GLU A 89 16.74 -25.66 19.24
CA GLU A 89 16.18 -26.91 18.67
C GLU A 89 14.73 -27.14 19.11
N GLN A 90 14.43 -26.87 20.38
CA GLN A 90 13.07 -27.01 20.91
C GLN A 90 12.12 -25.93 20.39
N LEU A 91 12.54 -24.67 20.29
CA LEU A 91 11.70 -23.55 19.85
C LEU A 91 11.13 -23.76 18.44
N ALA A 92 11.88 -24.40 17.54
CA ALA A 92 11.42 -24.72 16.18
C ALA A 92 10.31 -25.79 16.15
N SER A 93 10.26 -26.66 17.17
CA SER A 93 9.34 -27.80 17.25
C SER A 93 8.22 -27.65 18.28
N MET A 94 8.23 -26.55 19.05
CA MET A 94 7.20 -26.27 20.04
C MET A 94 5.81 -26.14 19.42
N LYS A 95 4.80 -26.60 20.18
CA LYS A 95 3.39 -26.42 19.83
C LYS A 95 3.04 -24.93 19.85
N ASP A 96 2.19 -24.53 18.91
CA ASP A 96 1.68 -23.19 18.78
C ASP A 96 0.17 -23.16 19.12
N PRO A 97 -0.19 -23.12 20.43
CA PRO A 97 -1.59 -23.15 20.85
C PRO A 97 -2.35 -21.88 20.46
N ASN A 98 -1.65 -20.77 20.20
CA ASN A 98 -2.24 -19.47 19.89
C ASN A 98 -2.42 -19.24 18.37
N ASN A 99 -2.01 -20.19 17.53
CA ASN A 99 -1.98 -20.10 16.07
C ASN A 99 -1.15 -18.89 15.56
N ASP A 100 -0.10 -18.52 16.29
CA ASP A 100 0.79 -17.42 15.91
C ASP A 100 1.53 -17.70 14.60
N ARG A 101 1.82 -18.96 14.29
CA ARG A 101 2.45 -19.40 13.03
C ARG A 101 1.54 -19.18 11.82
N VAL A 102 0.22 -19.30 12.00
CA VAL A 102 -0.75 -18.99 10.93
C VAL A 102 -0.73 -17.49 10.63
N ARG A 103 -0.74 -16.65 11.68
CA ARG A 103 -0.64 -15.19 11.51
C ARG A 103 0.72 -14.77 10.95
N LEU A 104 1.80 -15.45 11.35
CA LEU A 104 3.13 -15.26 10.77
C LEU A 104 3.12 -15.56 9.28
N HIS A 105 2.51 -16.67 8.86
CA HIS A 105 2.41 -17.02 7.44
C HIS A 105 1.64 -15.95 6.65
N GLU A 106 0.58 -15.38 7.21
CA GLU A 106 -0.14 -14.28 6.57
C GLU A 106 0.70 -12.99 6.50
N VAL A 107 1.44 -12.64 7.56
CA VAL A 107 2.37 -11.50 7.53
C VAL A 107 3.47 -11.69 6.50
N LEU A 108 4.05 -12.89 6.39
CA LEU A 108 5.07 -13.20 5.39
C LEU A 108 4.51 -13.19 3.97
N ARG A 109 3.30 -13.71 3.77
CA ARG A 109 2.60 -13.60 2.49
C ARG A 109 2.38 -12.14 2.10
N GLN A 110 1.97 -11.30 3.05
CA GLN A 110 1.84 -9.85 2.80
C GLN A 110 3.20 -9.23 2.47
N ARG A 111 4.27 -9.65 3.15
CA ARG A 111 5.64 -9.21 2.87
C ARG A 111 6.13 -9.58 1.47
N GLU A 112 5.76 -10.76 0.97
CA GLU A 112 6.05 -11.21 -0.39
C GLU A 112 5.22 -10.46 -1.44
N ILE A 113 3.93 -10.25 -1.17
CA ILE A 113 3.04 -9.47 -2.04
C ILE A 113 3.50 -8.00 -2.10
N SER A 114 4.00 -7.47 -1.00
CA SER A 114 4.49 -6.08 -0.85
C SER A 114 5.99 -5.94 -1.08
N GLY A 115 6.66 -6.88 -1.76
CA GLY A 115 8.03 -6.67 -2.26
C GLY A 115 9.12 -6.48 -1.20
N GLY A 116 8.92 -6.90 0.06
CA GLY A 116 9.99 -6.93 1.06
C GLY A 116 10.53 -5.56 1.48
N GLY A 117 9.68 -4.68 2.02
CA GLY A 117 10.12 -3.50 2.75
C GLY A 117 9.14 -2.35 2.62
N LEU A 118 8.70 -1.80 3.77
CA LEU A 118 7.60 -0.83 3.90
C LEU A 118 6.23 -1.44 3.59
N ASN A 119 5.27 -1.19 4.47
CA ASN A 119 3.88 -1.53 4.22
C ASN A 119 3.35 -0.45 3.27
N GLU A 120 3.62 -0.58 1.97
CA GLU A 120 3.22 0.40 0.92
C GLU A 120 1.73 0.76 1.01
N ARG A 121 0.88 -0.18 1.43
CA ARG A 121 -0.56 0.07 1.68
C ARG A 121 -0.87 1.11 2.77
N LEU A 122 0.03 1.32 3.73
CA LEU A 122 -0.09 2.38 4.75
C LEU A 122 0.48 3.73 4.24
N LEU A 123 1.24 3.70 3.16
CA LEU A 123 1.87 4.87 2.54
C LEU A 123 1.07 5.38 1.33
N GLU A 124 0.15 4.56 0.81
CA GLU A 124 -0.74 4.87 -0.30
C GLU A 124 -2.20 5.05 0.14
N PRO A 125 -2.55 6.15 0.86
CA PRO A 125 -3.88 6.34 1.47
C PRO A 125 -5.04 6.36 0.46
N GLY A 126 -4.77 6.53 -0.84
CA GLY A 126 -5.75 6.39 -1.92
C GLY A 126 -6.29 4.96 -2.13
N GLN A 127 -5.71 3.94 -1.51
CA GLN A 127 -6.30 2.59 -1.49
C GLN A 127 -7.43 2.46 -0.44
N SER A 128 -7.78 3.53 0.29
CA SER A 128 -8.85 3.47 1.28
C SER A 128 -10.25 3.47 0.62
N TRP A 129 -11.12 2.60 1.12
CA TRP A 129 -12.54 2.56 0.73
C TRP A 129 -13.25 3.91 0.91
N PHE A 130 -12.78 4.73 1.85
CA PHE A 130 -13.34 6.06 2.06
C PHE A 130 -13.03 7.00 0.89
N ALA A 131 -11.76 7.14 0.51
CA ALA A 131 -11.37 7.99 -0.61
C ALA A 131 -12.05 7.52 -1.91
N TRP A 132 -12.12 6.20 -2.10
CA TRP A 132 -12.86 5.60 -3.22
C TRP A 132 -14.36 5.93 -3.19
N SER A 133 -15.01 5.85 -2.03
CA SER A 133 -16.43 6.20 -1.89
C SER A 133 -16.72 7.67 -2.19
N CYS A 134 -15.82 8.58 -1.80
CA CYS A 134 -15.93 10.00 -2.12
C CYS A 134 -15.77 10.24 -3.63
N LEU A 135 -14.82 9.54 -4.27
CA LEU A 135 -14.56 9.65 -5.70
C LEU A 135 -15.73 9.09 -6.53
N LEU A 136 -16.27 7.93 -6.14
CA LEU A 136 -17.50 7.40 -6.70
C LEU A 136 -18.68 8.35 -6.52
N GLY A 137 -18.80 8.98 -5.34
CA GLY A 137 -19.81 10.01 -5.10
C GLY A 137 -19.71 11.17 -6.11
N LYS A 138 -18.50 11.59 -6.49
CA LYS A 138 -18.30 12.61 -7.53
C LYS A 138 -18.68 12.10 -8.93
N LEU A 139 -18.32 10.86 -9.27
CA LEU A 139 -18.70 10.22 -10.54
C LEU A 139 -20.23 10.09 -10.67
N LEU A 140 -20.91 9.65 -9.60
CA LEU A 140 -22.36 9.47 -9.57
C LEU A 140 -23.12 10.80 -9.48
N GLY A 141 -22.59 11.79 -8.75
CA GLY A 141 -23.22 13.10 -8.58
C GLY A 141 -23.30 13.91 -9.86
N HIS A 142 -22.33 13.78 -10.77
CA HIS A 142 -22.35 14.42 -12.10
C HIS A 142 -23.24 13.68 -13.10
N ASN A 143 -23.38 12.35 -12.97
CA ASN A 143 -24.32 11.57 -13.77
C ASN A 143 -25.77 11.63 -13.23
N GLY A 144 -25.97 12.25 -12.06
CA GLY A 144 -27.22 12.26 -11.29
C GLY A 144 -28.40 13.02 -11.91
N GLU A 145 -28.19 13.84 -12.95
CA GLU A 145 -29.31 14.43 -13.69
C GLU A 145 -29.88 13.50 -14.78
N ARG A 146 -29.27 12.33 -15.03
CA ARG A 146 -29.86 11.28 -15.86
C ARG A 146 -29.75 9.90 -15.21
N LYS A 147 -30.91 9.47 -14.69
CA LYS A 147 -31.28 8.14 -14.12
C LYS A 147 -31.09 8.03 -12.60
N SER A 148 -32.06 8.58 -11.88
CA SER A 148 -32.55 7.98 -10.65
C SER A 148 -33.10 6.58 -10.95
N GLY A 149 -32.21 5.60 -10.96
CA GLY A 149 -32.56 4.19 -11.11
C GLY A 149 -31.36 3.36 -10.71
N PHE A 150 -31.39 2.81 -9.49
CA PHE A 150 -30.55 1.70 -9.08
C PHE A 150 -30.96 0.45 -9.90
N ASP A 151 -30.77 0.48 -11.22
CA ASP A 151 -30.59 -0.73 -11.99
C ASP A 151 -29.15 -1.17 -11.74
N SER A 152 -29.01 -2.28 -11.01
CA SER A 152 -27.75 -2.93 -10.65
C SER A 152 -27.03 -3.57 -11.85
N GLY A 153 -27.13 -2.95 -13.03
CA GLY A 153 -26.46 -3.35 -14.26
C GLY A 153 -25.19 -2.54 -14.48
N SER A 154 -24.19 -3.15 -15.09
CA SER A 154 -23.00 -2.49 -15.61
C SER A 154 -23.36 -1.18 -16.31
N SER A 155 -22.73 -0.07 -15.92
CA SER A 155 -22.78 1.18 -16.67
C SER A 155 -22.14 0.99 -18.04
N GLU A 156 -22.57 1.77 -19.04
CA GLU A 156 -21.95 1.76 -20.38
C GLU A 156 -20.58 2.47 -20.43
N LEU A 157 -20.01 2.84 -19.27
CA LEU A 157 -18.81 3.65 -19.17
C LEU A 157 -17.55 2.88 -19.59
N GLU A 158 -16.73 3.52 -20.42
CA GLU A 158 -15.36 3.13 -20.74
C GLU A 158 -14.37 3.98 -19.92
N ILE A 159 -13.64 3.31 -19.04
CA ILE A 159 -12.79 3.95 -18.03
C ILE A 159 -11.32 3.60 -18.28
N ILE A 160 -10.42 4.55 -18.04
CA ILE A 160 -8.97 4.31 -17.97
C ILE A 160 -8.42 4.71 -16.59
N ASP A 161 -7.52 3.87 -16.07
CA ASP A 161 -6.80 4.04 -14.82
C ASP A 161 -5.32 4.28 -15.17
N LEU A 162 -4.87 5.53 -15.08
CA LEU A 162 -3.52 5.96 -15.46
C LEU A 162 -2.58 5.86 -14.26
N GLY A 163 -1.58 4.99 -14.35
CA GLY A 163 -0.75 4.57 -13.21
C GLY A 163 -1.47 3.55 -12.33
N CYS A 164 -2.02 2.50 -12.95
CA CYS A 164 -2.90 1.54 -12.28
C CYS A 164 -2.20 0.62 -11.27
N GLY A 165 -0.86 0.62 -11.24
CA GLY A 165 -0.05 -0.17 -10.32
C GLY A 165 -0.42 -1.65 -10.31
N ASP A 166 -0.69 -2.20 -9.12
CA ASP A 166 -1.05 -3.60 -8.90
C ASP A 166 -2.54 -3.91 -9.23
N GLY A 167 -3.24 -2.95 -9.84
CA GLY A 167 -4.62 -3.06 -10.30
C GLY A 167 -5.66 -3.02 -9.18
N THR A 168 -5.31 -2.60 -7.96
CA THR A 168 -6.24 -2.56 -6.82
C THR A 168 -7.51 -1.75 -7.11
N LEU A 169 -7.40 -0.55 -7.69
CA LEU A 169 -8.57 0.25 -8.06
C LEU A 169 -9.18 -0.19 -9.39
N THR A 170 -8.35 -0.57 -10.36
CA THR A 170 -8.79 -1.10 -11.65
C THR A 170 -9.83 -2.22 -11.49
N VAL A 171 -9.62 -3.18 -10.58
CA VAL A 171 -10.57 -4.29 -10.38
C VAL A 171 -11.89 -3.87 -9.71
N GLU A 172 -11.87 -2.79 -8.93
CA GLU A 172 -13.09 -2.22 -8.33
C GLU A 172 -13.91 -1.46 -9.38
N MET A 173 -13.26 -0.71 -10.28
CA MET A 173 -13.91 -0.06 -11.42
C MET A 173 -14.57 -1.09 -12.35
N ALA A 174 -13.94 -2.24 -12.55
CA ALA A 174 -14.44 -3.31 -13.41
C ALA A 174 -15.80 -3.88 -12.94
N LYS A 175 -16.19 -3.67 -11.69
CA LYS A 175 -17.48 -4.15 -11.15
C LYS A 175 -18.67 -3.38 -11.69
N PHE A 176 -18.48 -2.15 -12.15
CA PHE A 176 -19.56 -1.30 -12.66
C PHE A 176 -19.31 -0.72 -14.06
N ALA A 177 -18.07 -0.71 -14.56
CA ALA A 177 -17.75 -0.22 -15.90
C ALA A 177 -18.00 -1.27 -16.98
N LYS A 178 -18.33 -0.82 -18.19
CA LYS A 178 -18.41 -1.67 -19.38
C LYS A 178 -17.03 -2.21 -19.75
N LYS A 179 -16.01 -1.35 -19.66
CA LYS A 179 -14.61 -1.67 -19.95
C LYS A 179 -13.69 -0.81 -19.10
N VAL A 180 -12.61 -1.41 -18.61
CA VAL A 180 -11.53 -0.71 -17.91
C VAL A 180 -10.20 -0.97 -18.60
N ILE A 181 -9.43 0.08 -18.81
CA ILE A 181 -8.05 0.01 -19.31
C ILE A 181 -7.13 0.43 -18.15
N GLY A 182 -6.28 -0.46 -17.66
CA GLY A 182 -5.22 -0.09 -16.72
C GLY A 182 -3.92 0.20 -17.48
N VAL A 183 -3.29 1.33 -17.21
CA VAL A 183 -1.99 1.70 -17.80
C VAL A 183 -0.96 1.86 -16.71
N ASP A 184 0.21 1.26 -16.87
CA ASP A 184 1.37 1.53 -16.03
C ASP A 184 2.65 1.33 -16.87
N TYR A 185 3.71 2.09 -16.60
CA TYR A 185 4.96 1.94 -17.37
C TYR A 185 5.79 0.74 -16.88
N ASN A 186 5.55 0.24 -15.66
CA ASN A 186 6.32 -0.85 -15.08
C ASN A 186 5.70 -2.22 -15.44
N PRO A 187 6.37 -3.05 -16.28
CA PRO A 187 5.82 -4.34 -16.67
C PRO A 187 5.71 -5.34 -15.49
N GLU A 188 6.54 -5.21 -14.46
CA GLU A 188 6.52 -6.10 -13.30
C GLU A 188 5.28 -5.86 -12.43
N ILE A 189 4.90 -4.59 -12.22
CA ILE A 189 3.69 -4.27 -11.44
C ILE A 189 2.42 -4.68 -12.20
N LEU A 190 2.43 -4.55 -13.52
CA LEU A 190 1.35 -5.04 -14.38
C LEU A 190 1.21 -6.57 -14.35
N ALA A 191 2.28 -7.33 -14.10
CA ALA A 191 2.18 -8.77 -13.90
C ALA A 191 1.38 -9.10 -12.62
N SER A 192 1.57 -8.33 -11.56
CA SER A 192 0.76 -8.43 -10.33
C SER A 192 -0.71 -8.07 -10.58
N ALA A 193 -0.95 -6.95 -11.29
CA ALA A 193 -2.30 -6.56 -11.70
C ALA A 193 -2.99 -7.64 -12.54
N ARG A 194 -2.27 -8.24 -13.50
CA ARG A 194 -2.78 -9.35 -14.32
C ARG A 194 -3.19 -10.54 -13.45
N GLN A 195 -2.35 -10.96 -12.51
CA GLN A 195 -2.65 -12.06 -11.60
C GLN A 195 -3.91 -11.78 -10.77
N ARG A 196 -4.07 -10.55 -10.29
CA ARG A 196 -5.26 -10.11 -9.54
C ARG A 196 -6.53 -10.17 -10.40
N ILE A 197 -6.48 -9.64 -11.62
CA ILE A 197 -7.58 -9.66 -12.59
C ILE A 197 -7.99 -11.10 -12.94
N ASP A 198 -7.01 -11.95 -13.23
CA ASP A 198 -7.23 -13.35 -13.61
C ASP A 198 -7.85 -14.16 -12.46
N ARG A 199 -7.36 -13.95 -11.23
CA ARG A 199 -7.90 -14.58 -10.02
C ARG A 199 -9.36 -14.20 -9.77
N LEU A 200 -9.75 -12.98 -10.11
CA LEU A 200 -11.13 -12.50 -9.99
C LEU A 200 -12.00 -12.85 -11.21
N GLY A 201 -11.42 -13.43 -12.27
CA GLY A 201 -12.14 -13.84 -13.46
C GLY A 201 -12.68 -12.68 -14.31
N LEU A 202 -12.16 -11.46 -14.13
CA LEU A 202 -12.65 -10.27 -14.81
C LEU A 202 -12.30 -10.32 -16.31
N LYS A 203 -13.29 -10.05 -17.17
CA LYS A 203 -13.15 -10.12 -18.64
C LYS A 203 -13.20 -8.76 -19.32
N ASN A 204 -13.62 -7.73 -18.60
CA ASN A 204 -13.76 -6.36 -19.08
C ASN A 204 -12.55 -5.48 -18.75
N VAL A 205 -11.38 -6.06 -18.43
CA VAL A 205 -10.16 -5.33 -18.09
C VAL A 205 -9.03 -5.66 -19.05
N SER A 206 -8.42 -4.64 -19.65
CA SER A 206 -7.17 -4.72 -20.41
C SER A 206 -6.06 -3.97 -19.68
N LEU A 207 -4.81 -4.45 -19.77
CA LEU A 207 -3.65 -3.73 -19.23
C LEU A 207 -2.70 -3.37 -20.37
N ILE A 208 -2.10 -2.18 -20.30
CA ILE A 208 -1.19 -1.65 -21.29
C ILE A 208 0.07 -1.13 -20.59
N ALA A 209 1.24 -1.53 -21.10
CA ALA A 209 2.54 -1.11 -20.57
C ALA A 209 3.06 0.12 -21.33
N GLU A 210 2.62 1.32 -20.92
CA GLU A 210 2.90 2.57 -21.63
C GLU A 210 3.17 3.73 -20.67
N ASN A 211 3.79 4.80 -21.18
CA ASN A 211 3.97 6.03 -20.43
C ASN A 211 2.69 6.88 -20.53
N VAL A 212 2.21 7.37 -19.39
CA VAL A 212 1.01 8.22 -19.29
C VAL A 212 1.10 9.49 -20.14
N SER A 213 2.29 10.02 -20.40
CA SER A 213 2.46 11.24 -21.22
C SER A 213 2.29 10.99 -22.73
N GLN A 214 2.27 9.72 -23.18
CA GLN A 214 2.10 9.36 -24.58
C GLN A 214 1.47 7.98 -24.72
N LEU A 215 0.16 7.94 -24.97
CA LEU A 215 -0.62 6.71 -25.01
C LEU A 215 -0.97 6.28 -26.45
N SER A 216 -1.01 4.97 -26.71
CA SER A 216 -1.54 4.41 -27.96
C SER A 216 -3.08 4.39 -28.04
N ILE A 217 -3.73 5.06 -27.09
CA ILE A 217 -5.18 5.20 -27.02
C ILE A 217 -5.66 6.26 -28.01
N PRO A 218 -6.72 6.01 -28.82
CA PRO A 218 -7.27 7.00 -29.73
C PRO A 218 -7.85 8.23 -29.02
N ASP A 219 -7.82 9.38 -29.69
CA ASP A 219 -8.49 10.60 -29.26
C ASP A 219 -9.99 10.33 -29.03
N GLU A 220 -10.56 11.01 -28.03
CA GLU A 220 -12.01 11.03 -27.78
C GLU A 220 -12.67 9.64 -27.70
N SER A 221 -11.99 8.68 -27.08
CA SER A 221 -12.40 7.28 -27.04
C SER A 221 -12.88 6.79 -25.68
N LEU A 222 -12.79 7.62 -24.63
CA LEU A 222 -13.09 7.23 -23.26
C LEU A 222 -14.06 8.20 -22.57
N ASP A 223 -14.79 7.70 -21.58
CA ASP A 223 -15.76 8.49 -20.81
C ASP A 223 -15.15 9.05 -19.52
N VAL A 224 -14.24 8.28 -18.90
CA VAL A 224 -13.64 8.65 -17.60
C VAL A 224 -12.16 8.29 -17.56
N VAL A 225 -11.34 9.25 -17.12
CA VAL A 225 -9.92 9.08 -16.80
C VAL A 225 -9.74 9.18 -15.29
N PHE A 226 -9.02 8.23 -14.71
CA PHE A 226 -8.58 8.27 -13.32
C PHE A 226 -7.07 8.48 -13.22
N PHE A 227 -6.68 9.38 -12.31
CA PHE A 227 -5.35 9.44 -11.71
C PHE A 227 -5.48 9.11 -10.24
N SER A 228 -4.81 8.05 -9.79
CA SER A 228 -4.79 7.67 -8.38
C SER A 228 -3.35 7.50 -7.94
N GLN A 229 -2.82 8.50 -7.22
CA GLN A 229 -1.47 8.48 -6.67
C GLN A 229 -0.41 8.15 -7.73
N SER A 230 -0.57 8.73 -8.92
CA SER A 230 0.27 8.46 -10.07
C SER A 230 0.91 9.71 -10.66
N LEU A 231 0.32 10.88 -10.46
CA LEU A 231 0.84 12.15 -10.99
C LEU A 231 2.15 12.56 -10.30
N HIS A 232 2.31 12.30 -9.00
CA HIS A 232 3.54 12.67 -8.27
C HIS A 232 4.77 11.83 -8.67
N HIS A 233 4.59 10.76 -9.45
CA HIS A 233 5.67 9.99 -10.06
C HIS A 233 6.11 10.54 -11.43
N LEU A 234 5.30 11.41 -12.05
CA LEU A 234 5.63 12.00 -13.35
C LEU A 234 6.64 13.14 -13.21
N GLU A 235 7.59 13.20 -14.13
CA GLU A 235 8.51 14.34 -14.26
C GLU A 235 7.73 15.63 -14.62
N ASP A 236 6.70 15.50 -15.47
CA ASP A 236 5.79 16.58 -15.84
C ASP A 236 4.31 16.15 -15.67
N PRO A 237 3.67 16.47 -14.55
CA PRO A 237 2.25 16.17 -14.33
C PRO A 237 1.31 16.84 -15.34
N GLN A 238 1.68 18.00 -15.92
CA GLN A 238 0.84 18.68 -16.91
C GLN A 238 0.64 17.82 -18.16
N SER A 239 1.69 17.10 -18.59
CA SER A 239 1.61 16.20 -19.73
C SER A 239 0.56 15.11 -19.55
N GLY A 240 0.40 14.58 -18.33
CA GLY A 240 -0.64 13.60 -17.99
C GLY A 240 -2.04 14.18 -18.17
N PHE A 241 -2.28 15.42 -17.71
CA PHE A 241 -3.57 16.09 -17.90
C PHE A 241 -3.87 16.41 -19.37
N ILE A 242 -2.85 16.82 -20.14
CA ILE A 242 -3.00 17.03 -21.59
C ILE A 242 -3.43 15.72 -22.25
N GLU A 243 -2.80 14.61 -21.87
CA GLU A 243 -3.08 13.32 -22.49
C GLU A 243 -4.44 12.76 -22.08
N ALA A 244 -4.83 12.95 -20.81
CA ALA A 244 -6.18 12.69 -20.33
C ALA A 244 -7.23 13.47 -21.13
N SER A 245 -6.96 14.75 -21.44
CA SER A 245 -7.85 15.58 -22.23
C SER A 245 -7.97 15.09 -23.67
N ARG A 246 -6.88 14.65 -24.30
CA ARG A 246 -6.92 14.10 -25.67
C ARG A 246 -7.82 12.86 -25.77
N ILE A 247 -7.64 11.90 -24.87
CA ILE A 247 -8.34 10.60 -24.93
C ILE A 247 -9.79 10.65 -24.46
N LEU A 248 -10.17 11.66 -23.68
CA LEU A 248 -11.56 11.85 -23.22
C LEU A 248 -12.45 12.37 -24.36
N ARG A 249 -13.67 11.85 -24.43
CA ARG A 249 -14.76 12.43 -25.25
C ARG A 249 -15.13 13.83 -24.73
N PRO A 250 -15.69 14.72 -25.57
CA PRO A 250 -16.32 15.95 -25.08
C PRO A 250 -17.35 15.64 -23.98
N GLY A 251 -17.27 16.34 -22.85
CA GLY A 251 -18.08 16.06 -21.65
C GLY A 251 -17.60 14.88 -20.80
N GLY A 252 -16.57 14.15 -21.23
CA GLY A 252 -15.92 13.09 -20.44
C GLY A 252 -15.22 13.65 -19.20
N GLN A 253 -15.02 12.81 -18.19
CA GLN A 253 -14.58 13.26 -16.87
C GLN A 253 -13.15 12.84 -16.55
N VAL A 254 -12.42 13.73 -15.88
CA VAL A 254 -11.16 13.40 -15.22
C VAL A 254 -11.38 13.41 -13.71
N LEU A 255 -10.90 12.36 -13.05
CA LEU A 255 -11.00 12.15 -11.61
C LEU A 255 -9.60 11.93 -11.05
N VAL A 256 -9.22 12.73 -10.05
CA VAL A 256 -7.89 12.76 -9.46
C VAL A 256 -7.98 12.49 -7.98
N MET A 257 -7.12 11.59 -7.51
CA MET A 257 -6.89 11.31 -6.11
C MET A 257 -5.38 11.27 -5.89
N GLU A 258 -4.87 12.25 -5.17
CA GLU A 258 -3.43 12.47 -5.00
C GLU A 258 -3.07 12.77 -3.55
N LEU A 259 -1.77 12.83 -3.26
CA LEU A 259 -1.29 13.35 -1.99
C LEU A 259 -1.40 14.87 -1.98
N ALA A 260 -1.99 15.43 -0.93
CA ALA A 260 -1.86 16.86 -0.66
C ALA A 260 -0.41 17.17 -0.27
N THR A 261 0.02 18.42 -0.48
CA THR A 261 1.39 18.85 -0.14
C THR A 261 1.80 18.44 1.28
N HIS A 262 2.99 17.86 1.42
CA HIS A 262 3.49 17.34 2.69
C HIS A 262 5.01 17.56 2.85
N SER A 263 5.54 17.34 4.07
CA SER A 263 6.96 17.59 4.42
C SER A 263 7.82 16.32 4.52
N GLU A 264 7.31 15.18 4.04
CA GLU A 264 7.96 13.87 4.16
C GLU A 264 8.98 13.65 3.04
N GLU A 265 10.13 14.32 3.08
CA GLU A 265 11.14 14.32 1.99
C GLU A 265 11.69 12.94 1.64
N TRP A 266 11.64 11.98 2.57
CA TRP A 266 12.15 10.63 2.36
C TRP A 266 11.44 9.88 1.22
N VAL A 267 10.23 10.29 0.82
CA VAL A 267 9.49 9.67 -0.30
C VAL A 267 10.18 9.89 -1.65
N LEU A 268 10.94 10.98 -1.80
CA LEU A 268 11.63 11.30 -3.06
C LEU A 268 12.69 10.25 -3.39
N GLU A 269 13.52 9.92 -2.40
CA GLU A 269 14.60 8.95 -2.57
C GLU A 269 14.09 7.51 -2.48
N LYS A 270 13.21 7.22 -1.50
CA LYS A 270 12.85 5.83 -1.17
C LYS A 270 11.69 5.28 -2.00
N LEU A 271 10.73 6.12 -2.36
CA LEU A 271 9.56 5.73 -3.16
C LEU A 271 9.65 6.26 -4.59
N GLY A 272 10.71 6.99 -4.93
CA GLY A 272 10.90 7.54 -6.27
C GLY A 272 9.89 8.64 -6.63
N HIS A 273 9.27 9.29 -5.64
CA HIS A 273 8.40 10.42 -5.91
C HIS A 273 9.20 11.57 -6.54
N LYS A 274 8.56 12.29 -7.45
CA LYS A 274 9.10 13.52 -8.05
C LYS A 274 8.55 14.77 -7.38
N TRP A 275 7.40 14.63 -6.72
CA TRP A 275 6.67 15.72 -6.06
C TRP A 275 6.30 15.34 -4.63
N LEU A 276 6.32 16.32 -3.72
CA LEU A 276 5.91 16.18 -2.32
C LEU A 276 4.39 16.41 -2.16
N GLY A 277 3.60 15.78 -3.01
CA GLY A 277 2.17 16.05 -3.15
C GLY A 277 1.87 17.35 -3.90
N PHE A 278 0.59 17.74 -3.89
CA PHE A 278 0.09 18.89 -4.64
C PHE A 278 -0.79 19.82 -3.82
N GLU A 279 -0.70 21.11 -4.12
CA GLU A 279 -1.67 22.10 -3.66
C GLU A 279 -2.91 22.06 -4.56
N LYS A 280 -4.05 22.49 -4.01
CA LYS A 280 -5.32 22.53 -4.73
C LYS A 280 -5.23 23.43 -5.97
N GLU A 281 -4.67 24.62 -5.80
CA GLU A 281 -4.50 25.61 -6.85
C GLU A 281 -3.64 25.07 -8.00
N THR A 282 -2.59 24.29 -7.69
CA THR A 282 -1.72 23.66 -8.67
C THR A 282 -2.48 22.66 -9.54
N LEU A 283 -3.23 21.72 -8.94
CA LEU A 283 -4.02 20.75 -9.70
C LEU A 283 -5.09 21.43 -10.56
N LEU A 284 -5.80 22.42 -10.01
CA LEU A 284 -6.82 23.15 -10.75
C LEU A 284 -6.23 23.90 -11.95
N ASN A 285 -5.04 24.50 -11.80
CA ASN A 285 -4.34 25.17 -12.89
C ASN A 285 -3.90 24.17 -13.98
N PHE A 286 -3.41 22.98 -13.60
CA PHE A 286 -3.06 21.95 -14.58
C PHE A 286 -4.27 21.49 -15.39
N MET A 287 -5.38 21.28 -14.71
CA MET A 287 -6.66 20.90 -15.33
C MET A 287 -7.16 21.99 -16.28
N GLN A 288 -7.15 23.25 -15.85
CA GLN A 288 -7.58 24.37 -16.68
C GLN A 288 -6.71 24.51 -17.95
N THR A 289 -5.39 24.38 -17.78
CA THR A 289 -4.43 24.45 -18.90
C THR A 289 -4.64 23.32 -19.91
N ALA A 290 -5.07 22.14 -19.45
CA ALA A 290 -5.41 21.00 -20.29
C ALA A 290 -6.82 21.06 -20.92
N GLY A 291 -7.59 22.13 -20.67
CA GLY A 291 -8.92 22.32 -21.28
C GLY A 291 -10.09 21.71 -20.49
N PHE A 292 -9.88 21.35 -19.22
CA PHE A 292 -10.97 20.92 -18.35
C PHE A 292 -11.72 22.11 -17.74
N SER A 293 -13.04 21.97 -17.65
CA SER A 293 -13.97 22.92 -17.01
C SER A 293 -14.72 22.26 -15.84
N ASN A 294 -15.55 23.04 -15.13
CA ASN A 294 -16.32 22.60 -13.95
C ASN A 294 -15.44 21.94 -12.86
N HIS A 295 -14.25 22.49 -12.67
CA HIS A 295 -13.25 21.89 -11.81
C HIS A 295 -13.59 22.08 -10.32
N GLN A 296 -13.53 20.99 -9.56
CA GLN A 296 -13.73 20.97 -8.11
C GLN A 296 -12.56 20.25 -7.46
N SER A 297 -12.12 20.72 -6.30
CA SER A 297 -11.09 20.06 -5.52
C SER A 297 -11.32 20.24 -4.02
N GLU A 298 -10.96 19.21 -3.25
CA GLU A 298 -11.16 19.10 -1.82
C GLU A 298 -10.01 18.30 -1.20
N ILE A 299 -9.49 18.75 -0.06
CA ILE A 299 -8.53 17.99 0.74
C ILE A 299 -9.31 17.25 1.83
N LEU A 300 -9.14 15.94 1.91
CA LEU A 300 -9.80 15.11 2.89
C LEU A 300 -9.15 15.27 4.28
N PRO A 301 -9.93 15.15 5.36
CA PRO A 301 -9.39 15.23 6.71
C PRO A 301 -8.34 14.15 6.99
N LEU A 302 -7.21 14.53 7.60
CA LEU A 302 -6.17 13.59 8.04
C LEU A 302 -6.70 12.70 9.16
N ARG A 303 -6.54 11.38 9.02
CA ARG A 303 -6.88 10.43 10.09
C ARG A 303 -5.67 10.17 10.98
N ARG A 304 -5.91 9.82 12.26
CA ARG A 304 -4.87 9.66 13.30
C ARG A 304 -3.76 8.64 12.98
N GLU A 305 -3.97 7.78 11.99
CA GLU A 305 -3.07 6.69 11.60
C GLU A 305 -2.46 6.88 10.20
N GLU A 306 -2.82 7.98 9.51
CA GLU A 306 -2.35 8.26 8.15
C GLU A 306 -1.18 9.27 8.20
N LEU A 307 -0.18 9.03 7.37
CA LEU A 307 0.99 9.92 7.23
C LEU A 307 0.73 11.05 6.23
N PHE A 308 -0.16 10.84 5.26
CA PHE A 308 -0.43 11.80 4.19
C PHE A 308 -1.91 12.16 4.14
N GLN A 309 -2.18 13.42 3.82
CA GLN A 309 -3.53 13.86 3.45
C GLN A 309 -3.79 13.57 1.98
N ILE A 310 -5.04 13.25 1.65
CA ILE A 310 -5.47 13.03 0.27
C ILE A 310 -6.12 14.31 -0.26
N ILE A 311 -5.74 14.70 -1.47
CA ILE A 311 -6.46 15.69 -2.26
C ILE A 311 -7.26 15.00 -3.37
N LEU A 312 -8.52 15.37 -3.50
CA LEU A 312 -9.39 14.97 -4.61
C LEU A 312 -9.54 16.14 -5.57
N ALA A 313 -9.56 15.85 -6.87
CA ALA A 313 -9.92 16.79 -7.92
C ALA A 313 -10.82 16.12 -8.97
N ALA A 314 -11.72 16.88 -9.58
CA ALA A 314 -12.55 16.39 -10.67
C ALA A 314 -12.90 17.51 -11.65
N GLY A 315 -12.96 17.20 -12.94
CA GLY A 315 -13.29 18.15 -14.01
C GLY A 315 -13.88 17.44 -15.22
N SER A 316 -14.46 18.21 -16.14
CA SER A 316 -15.04 17.70 -17.39
C SER A 316 -14.33 18.28 -18.59
N LYS A 317 -14.08 17.47 -19.62
CA LYS A 317 -13.54 17.97 -20.89
C LYS A 317 -14.57 18.91 -21.53
N SER A 318 -14.11 20.10 -21.90
CA SER A 318 -14.94 21.13 -22.53
C SER A 318 -15.39 20.74 -23.94
#